data_AF-A0A9X3CXT9-F1
#
_entry.id   AF-A0A9X3CXT9-F1
#
_cell.length_a   1.000
_cell.length_b   1.000
_cell.length_c   1.000
_cell.angle_alpha   90.00
_cell.angle_beta   90.00
_cell.angle_gamma   90.00
#
_symmetry.space_group_name_H-M   'P 1'
#
loop_
_entity.id
_entity.type
_entity.pdbx_description
1 polymer ?
#
loop_
_entity_poly.entity_id
_entity_poly.type
_entity_poly.pdbx_seq_one_letter_code
_entity_poly.pdbx_strand_id
1 'polypeptide(L)'
;MKKNFRQFLSLLLLYPATSFSQTAVEPVYELFDSVIHIQNTDLANGIEYVEQHIIRSDDHKYFQTMEYLNGNVIYDGQPYSNLDLRYNIFDDLLLTRIPTAGGATLIQLHKENVQVFNIDGHSFIALKGTSDEKPQFYEILLEGNDILLLKKHRKKIKKHLDQNFTYFEFKEDTPEYFVSINGNPEEIDSQRSVRKLFPNKEEQIQNFYRSNSSLKRENPDKFLTLLFQSLILSTSELNLN
;
A
#
# COMPACT_ATOMS: atom_id res chain seq x y z
N MET A 1 37.28 -43.60 -64.34
CA MET A 1 38.12 -44.32 -63.35
C MET A 1 38.39 -43.38 -62.17
N LYS A 2 38.01 -43.78 -60.94
CA LYS A 2 38.25 -43.15 -59.63
C LYS A 2 37.54 -41.81 -59.35
N LYS A 3 37.10 -41.46 -58.14
CA LYS A 3 36.50 -42.16 -56.97
C LYS A 3 36.09 -40.99 -56.05
N ASN A 4 34.81 -40.95 -55.66
CA ASN A 4 34.20 -40.40 -54.46
C ASN A 4 34.93 -39.31 -53.65
N PHE A 5 34.27 -38.17 -53.43
CA PHE A 5 34.27 -37.56 -52.09
C PHE A 5 32.93 -36.90 -51.81
N ARG A 6 32.20 -37.48 -50.85
CA ARG A 6 30.94 -36.99 -50.31
C ARG A 6 31.24 -35.74 -49.49
N GLN A 7 30.57 -34.62 -49.77
CA GLN A 7 30.42 -33.55 -48.80
C GLN A 7 28.95 -33.45 -48.41
N PHE A 8 28.66 -34.06 -47.27
CA PHE A 8 27.42 -33.93 -46.53
C PHE A 8 27.57 -32.64 -45.72
N LEU A 9 27.22 -31.49 -46.29
CA LEU A 9 27.21 -30.23 -45.53
C LEU A 9 25.88 -30.16 -44.77
N SER A 10 25.97 -30.58 -43.51
CA SER A 10 24.92 -30.53 -42.50
C SER A 10 24.31 -29.13 -42.42
N LEU A 11 23.00 -29.06 -42.69
CA LEU A 11 22.13 -27.96 -42.35
C LEU A 11 22.12 -27.80 -40.82
N LEU A 12 22.93 -26.89 -40.29
CA LEU A 12 22.90 -26.53 -38.87
C LEU A 12 21.63 -25.69 -38.67
N LEU A 13 20.55 -26.35 -38.27
CA LEU A 13 19.34 -25.72 -37.74
C LEU A 13 19.73 -24.86 -36.54
N LEU A 14 19.86 -23.56 -36.75
CA LEU A 14 19.80 -22.56 -35.68
C LEU A 14 18.38 -22.59 -35.12
N TYR A 15 18.16 -23.46 -34.13
CA TYR A 15 17.07 -23.30 -33.18
C TYR A 15 17.37 -22.03 -32.39
N PRO A 16 16.56 -20.95 -32.48
CA PRO A 16 16.59 -19.96 -31.42
C PRO A 16 16.05 -20.66 -30.18
N ALA A 17 16.94 -21.00 -29.25
CA ALA A 17 16.53 -21.26 -27.88
C ALA A 17 15.87 -19.96 -27.40
N THR A 18 14.54 -19.96 -27.33
CA THR A 18 13.80 -18.90 -26.67
C THR A 18 14.22 -18.93 -25.21
N SER A 19 15.16 -18.06 -24.85
CA SER A 19 15.51 -17.80 -23.47
C SER A 19 14.28 -17.21 -22.79
N PHE A 20 13.58 -18.05 -22.03
CA PHE A 20 12.64 -17.59 -21.02
C PHE A 20 13.44 -16.90 -19.93
N SER A 21 13.57 -15.57 -20.03
CA SER A 21 13.95 -14.76 -18.87
C SER A 21 12.72 -14.69 -17.97
N GLN A 22 12.57 -15.66 -17.07
CA GLN A 22 11.70 -15.48 -15.91
C GLN A 22 12.36 -14.42 -15.04
N THR A 23 11.74 -13.24 -14.99
CA THR A 23 12.06 -12.13 -14.10
C THR A 23 11.86 -12.56 -12.65
N ALA A 24 12.83 -13.26 -12.08
CA ALA A 24 13.03 -13.31 -10.65
C ALA A 24 13.72 -11.99 -10.28
N VAL A 25 12.92 -10.97 -10.03
CA VAL A 25 13.37 -9.61 -9.69
C VAL A 25 13.76 -9.56 -8.20
N GLU A 26 13.07 -10.32 -7.34
CA GLU A 26 13.32 -10.35 -5.89
C GLU A 26 14.72 -10.82 -5.46
N PRO A 27 15.33 -11.89 -6.04
CA PRO A 27 16.61 -12.40 -5.54
C PRO A 27 17.76 -11.40 -5.73
N VAL A 28 17.68 -10.57 -6.77
CA VAL A 28 18.76 -9.63 -7.13
C VAL A 28 18.79 -8.45 -6.16
N TYR A 29 17.63 -7.94 -5.75
CA TYR A 29 17.54 -6.84 -4.79
C TYR A 29 17.86 -7.31 -3.36
N GLU A 30 17.39 -8.48 -2.94
CA GLU A 30 17.79 -9.04 -1.64
C GLU A 30 19.30 -9.30 -1.57
N LEU A 31 19.91 -9.78 -2.66
CA LEU A 31 21.36 -9.92 -2.77
C LEU A 31 22.08 -8.57 -2.71
N PHE A 32 21.56 -7.56 -3.41
CA PHE A 32 22.16 -6.22 -3.41
C PHE A 32 22.14 -5.59 -2.02
N ASP A 33 21.00 -5.63 -1.32
CA ASP A 33 20.86 -5.12 0.05
C ASP A 33 21.75 -5.88 1.04
N SER A 34 21.92 -7.20 0.85
CA SER A 34 22.84 -7.99 1.67
C SER A 34 24.30 -7.58 1.52
N VAL A 35 24.69 -7.08 0.34
CA VAL A 35 26.06 -6.67 0.00
C VAL A 35 26.34 -5.21 0.39
N ILE A 36 25.37 -4.33 0.22
CA ILE A 36 25.51 -2.88 0.49
C ILE A 36 25.22 -2.56 1.96
N HIS A 37 24.50 -3.45 2.68
CA HIS A 37 23.92 -3.23 4.00
C HIS A 37 22.92 -2.06 4.02
N ILE A 38 21.76 -2.27 4.66
CA ILE A 38 20.66 -1.28 4.70
C ILE A 38 21.04 0.11 5.27
N GLN A 39 22.16 0.19 5.99
CA GLN A 39 22.73 1.45 6.49
C GLN A 39 23.23 2.39 5.38
N ASN A 40 23.51 1.85 4.19
CA ASN A 40 24.06 2.59 3.07
C ASN A 40 23.05 2.76 1.92
N THR A 41 21.76 2.49 2.16
CA THR A 41 20.69 2.64 1.17
C THR A 41 19.96 3.98 1.34
N ASP A 42 19.13 4.35 0.36
CA ASP A 42 18.37 5.61 0.41
C ASP A 42 17.36 5.67 1.57
N LEU A 43 16.95 4.51 2.11
CA LEU A 43 16.14 4.45 3.33
C LEU A 43 16.84 5.14 4.52
N ALA A 44 18.17 5.05 4.61
CA ALA A 44 18.95 5.68 5.68
C ALA A 44 19.02 7.21 5.56
N ASN A 45 18.69 7.77 4.41
CA ASN A 45 18.66 9.22 4.16
C ASN A 45 17.34 9.89 4.62
N GLY A 46 16.48 9.17 5.35
CA GLY A 46 15.30 9.73 5.99
C GLY A 46 15.63 10.63 7.20
N ILE A 47 14.59 11.09 7.89
CA ILE A 47 14.73 11.95 9.07
C ILE A 47 14.72 11.09 10.33
N GLU A 48 15.67 11.26 11.25
CA GLU A 48 15.60 10.60 12.55
C GLU A 48 14.33 11.02 13.29
N TYR A 49 13.51 10.03 13.65
CA TYR A 49 12.22 10.27 14.27
C TYR A 49 12.37 10.43 15.79
N VAL A 50 11.82 11.52 16.33
CA VAL A 50 11.80 11.81 17.77
C VAL A 50 10.37 11.71 18.28
N GLU A 51 10.15 10.87 19.30
CA GLU A 51 8.83 10.70 19.91
C GLU A 51 8.40 11.97 20.66
N GLN A 52 7.27 12.54 20.26
CA GLN A 52 6.73 13.79 20.80
C GLN A 52 5.60 13.56 21.82
N HIS A 53 5.04 12.35 21.88
CA HIS A 53 3.85 12.04 22.66
C HIS A 53 4.16 10.99 23.73
N ILE A 54 4.14 11.43 24.99
CA ILE A 54 4.17 10.52 26.13
C ILE A 54 2.77 9.94 26.32
N ILE A 55 2.64 8.61 26.23
CA ILE A 55 1.39 7.87 26.41
C ILE A 55 1.40 7.10 27.74
N ARG A 56 0.23 6.78 28.30
CA ARG A 56 0.08 6.03 29.57
C ARG A 56 -0.68 4.71 29.43
N SER A 57 -1.50 4.58 28.39
CA SER A 57 -2.28 3.38 28.09
C SER A 57 -1.77 2.74 26.81
N ASP A 58 -2.34 1.59 26.47
CA ASP A 58 -2.11 0.92 25.19
C ASP A 58 -2.71 1.70 23.99
N ASP A 59 -3.29 2.88 24.22
CA ASP A 59 -3.85 3.75 23.20
C ASP A 59 -2.74 4.50 22.44
N HIS A 60 -2.34 3.98 21.29
CA HIS A 60 -1.28 4.53 20.46
C HIS A 60 -1.74 5.08 19.10
N LYS A 61 -0.86 5.86 18.49
CA LYS A 61 -1.01 6.42 17.13
C LYS A 61 -0.69 5.46 15.99
N TYR A 62 -0.04 4.33 16.28
CA TYR A 62 0.39 3.38 15.25
C TYR A 62 -0.75 2.50 14.72
N PHE A 63 -0.57 1.97 13.50
CA PHE A 63 -1.45 0.99 12.88
C PHE A 63 -1.38 -0.35 13.62
N GLN A 64 -2.54 -0.80 14.12
CA GLN A 64 -2.80 -2.05 14.86
C GLN A 64 -2.04 -2.27 16.17
N THR A 65 -0.73 -2.05 16.21
CA THR A 65 0.11 -2.29 17.39
C THR A 65 1.19 -1.22 17.55
N MET A 66 1.72 -1.07 18.76
CA MET A 66 2.92 -0.28 19.02
C MET A 66 4.19 -0.96 18.55
N GLU A 67 4.17 -2.28 18.35
CA GLU A 67 5.35 -3.05 17.98
C GLU A 67 5.76 -2.81 16.52
N TYR A 68 6.99 -3.19 16.19
CA TYR A 68 7.41 -3.22 14.78
C TYR A 68 6.73 -4.40 14.09
N LEU A 69 6.18 -4.12 12.91
CA LEU A 69 5.58 -5.12 12.04
C LEU A 69 6.50 -5.31 10.84
N ASN A 70 6.70 -6.57 10.45
CA ASN A 70 7.45 -6.86 9.24
C ASN A 70 6.67 -6.37 8.02
N GLY A 71 7.38 -5.82 7.04
CA GLY A 71 6.78 -5.29 5.85
C GLY A 71 7.76 -4.94 4.74
N ASN A 72 7.20 -4.53 3.62
CA ASN A 72 7.94 -4.22 2.40
C ASN A 72 7.56 -2.81 1.93
N VAL A 73 8.49 -2.10 1.32
CA VAL A 73 8.27 -0.72 0.82
C VAL A 73 8.88 -0.60 -0.56
N ILE A 74 8.14 -0.02 -1.51
CA ILE A 74 8.72 0.53 -2.73
C ILE A 74 9.06 1.99 -2.41
N TYR A 75 10.35 2.30 -2.39
CA TYR A 75 10.91 3.60 -2.03
C TYR A 75 11.82 4.10 -3.14
N ASP A 76 11.50 5.27 -3.69
CA ASP A 76 12.16 5.89 -4.86
C ASP A 76 12.30 4.91 -6.06
N GLY A 77 11.27 4.09 -6.26
CA GLY A 77 11.22 3.10 -7.35
C GLY A 77 12.01 1.82 -7.08
N GLN A 78 12.64 1.69 -5.90
CA GLN A 78 13.36 0.49 -5.49
C GLN A 78 12.55 -0.31 -4.45
N PRO A 79 12.41 -1.63 -4.63
CA PRO A 79 11.77 -2.49 -3.64
C PRO A 79 12.73 -2.79 -2.49
N TYR A 80 12.24 -2.60 -1.26
CA TYR A 80 12.92 -2.97 -0.02
C TYR A 80 12.03 -3.94 0.74
N SER A 81 12.58 -5.11 1.08
CA SER A 81 11.82 -6.19 1.70
C SER A 81 12.30 -6.48 3.13
N ASN A 82 11.44 -7.14 3.91
CA ASN A 82 11.73 -7.59 5.27
C ASN A 82 12.15 -6.47 6.24
N LEU A 83 11.51 -5.31 6.12
CA LEU A 83 11.74 -4.14 6.97
C LEU A 83 10.92 -4.22 8.27
N ASP A 84 11.50 -3.75 9.37
CA ASP A 84 10.79 -3.46 10.61
C ASP A 84 10.07 -2.11 10.45
N LEU A 85 8.76 -2.14 10.19
CA LEU A 85 7.95 -0.96 9.91
C LEU A 85 7.02 -0.60 11.07
N ARG A 86 6.75 0.71 11.20
CA ARG A 86 5.63 1.25 11.96
C ARG A 86 4.95 2.34 11.15
N TYR A 87 3.64 2.23 10.99
CA TYR A 87 2.85 3.29 10.37
C TYR A 87 2.16 4.11 11.46
N ASN A 88 2.59 5.35 11.66
CA ASN A 88 1.93 6.32 12.53
C ASN A 88 0.73 6.93 11.78
N ILE A 89 -0.48 6.46 12.13
CA ILE A 89 -1.73 6.91 11.50
C ILE A 89 -2.02 8.38 11.80
N PHE A 90 -1.68 8.86 13.00
CA PHE A 90 -2.03 10.22 13.43
C PHE A 90 -1.29 11.28 12.63
N ASP A 91 0.03 11.13 12.49
CA ASP A 91 0.87 12.07 11.72
C ASP A 91 1.01 11.65 10.24
N ASP A 92 0.42 10.50 9.87
CA ASP A 92 0.52 9.87 8.56
C ASP A 92 1.99 9.63 8.14
N LEU A 93 2.77 8.97 9.00
CA LEU A 93 4.21 8.76 8.80
C LEU A 93 4.57 7.28 8.75
N LEU A 94 5.38 6.88 7.76
CA LEU A 94 5.96 5.56 7.70
C LEU A 94 7.36 5.60 8.31
N LEU A 95 7.55 4.81 9.36
CA LEU A 95 8.80 4.72 10.10
C LEU A 95 9.42 3.34 9.88
N THR A 96 10.75 3.29 9.77
CA THR A 96 11.50 2.04 9.69
C THR A 96 12.69 2.05 10.63
N ARG A 97 13.01 0.88 11.17
CA ARG A 97 14.18 0.70 12.02
C ARG A 97 15.38 0.30 11.17
N ILE A 98 16.43 1.12 11.21
CA ILE A 98 17.69 0.84 10.51
C ILE A 98 18.75 0.47 11.56
N PRO A 99 19.32 -0.74 11.53
CA PRO A 99 20.44 -1.12 12.39
C PRO A 99 21.60 -0.16 12.18
N THR A 100 22.30 0.26 13.22
CA THR A 100 23.51 1.10 13.14
C THR A 100 24.60 0.52 14.05
N ALA A 101 25.85 0.99 13.92
CA ALA A 101 26.96 0.51 14.74
C ALA A 101 26.71 0.62 16.27
N GLY A 102 25.85 1.55 16.70
CA GLY A 102 25.46 1.76 18.10
C GLY A 102 24.13 1.13 18.51
N GLY A 103 23.49 0.35 17.64
CA GLY A 103 22.18 -0.27 17.90
C GLY A 103 21.26 -0.15 16.69
N ALA A 104 20.25 0.72 16.78
CA ALA A 104 19.36 1.00 15.66
C ALA A 104 18.74 2.38 15.79
N THR A 105 18.54 3.03 14.66
CA THR A 105 17.91 4.34 14.56
C THR A 105 16.52 4.18 13.94
N LEU A 106 15.54 4.91 14.47
CA LEU A 106 14.20 4.98 13.89
C LEU A 106 14.15 6.11 12.87
N ILE A 107 13.94 5.75 11.61
CA ILE A 107 13.95 6.69 10.49
C ILE A 107 12.53 6.89 9.99
N GLN A 108 12.13 8.16 9.87
CA GLN A 108 10.94 8.59 9.15
C GLN A 108 11.28 8.67 7.65
N LEU A 109 10.57 7.88 6.84
CA LEU A 109 10.72 7.92 5.40
C LEU A 109 10.09 9.18 4.81
N HIS A 110 10.77 9.79 3.84
CA HIS A 110 10.21 10.89 3.05
C HIS A 110 9.02 10.38 2.26
N LYS A 111 7.84 10.93 2.55
CA LYS A 111 6.57 10.40 2.04
C LYS A 111 6.47 10.47 0.52
N GLU A 112 7.03 11.50 -0.08
CA GLU A 112 7.16 11.71 -1.52
C GLU A 112 7.88 10.58 -2.26
N ASN A 113 8.74 9.83 -1.57
CA ASN A 113 9.52 8.75 -2.15
C ASN A 113 8.85 7.39 -1.92
N VAL A 114 7.86 7.28 -1.03
CA VAL A 114 7.13 6.03 -0.79
C VAL A 114 6.06 5.90 -1.86
N GLN A 115 6.10 4.85 -2.69
CA GLN A 115 5.03 4.57 -3.65
C GLN A 115 3.95 3.66 -3.04
N VAL A 116 4.37 2.51 -2.53
CA VAL A 116 3.51 1.48 -1.93
C VAL A 116 4.27 0.84 -0.78
N PHE A 117 3.55 0.44 0.26
CA PHE A 117 4.10 -0.43 1.30
C PHE A 117 3.11 -1.49 1.73
N ASN A 118 3.61 -2.61 2.24
CA ASN A 118 2.82 -3.65 2.90
C ASN A 118 3.29 -3.77 4.34
N ILE A 119 2.35 -3.86 5.28
CA ILE A 119 2.62 -4.04 6.70
C ILE A 119 1.56 -4.97 7.30
N ASP A 120 1.99 -6.07 7.91
CA ASP A 120 1.11 -7.12 8.46
C ASP A 120 0.02 -7.61 7.49
N GLY A 121 0.36 -7.76 6.21
CA GLY A 121 -0.58 -8.21 5.17
C GLY A 121 -1.52 -7.13 4.63
N HIS A 122 -1.46 -5.90 5.15
CA HIS A 122 -2.21 -4.76 4.65
C HIS A 122 -1.36 -3.94 3.67
N SER A 123 -1.87 -3.71 2.47
CA SER A 123 -1.21 -2.90 1.43
C SER A 123 -1.68 -1.46 1.48
N PHE A 124 -0.74 -0.54 1.39
CA PHE A 124 -0.97 0.90 1.39
C PHE A 124 -0.32 1.55 0.19
N ILE A 125 -1.01 2.53 -0.39
CA ILE A 125 -0.52 3.35 -1.51
C ILE A 125 -0.40 4.80 -1.08
N ALA A 126 0.66 5.46 -1.53
CA ALA A 126 0.80 6.91 -1.41
C ALA A 126 0.19 7.59 -2.63
N LEU A 127 -0.87 8.35 -2.43
CA LEU A 127 -1.49 9.15 -3.51
C LEU A 127 -1.47 10.63 -3.13
N LYS A 128 -1.30 11.47 -4.15
CA LYS A 128 -1.51 12.91 -4.01
C LYS A 128 -2.99 13.20 -4.22
N GLY A 129 -3.55 14.08 -3.40
CA GLY A 129 -4.88 14.64 -3.62
C GLY A 129 -4.85 15.66 -4.76
N THR A 130 -5.56 16.78 -4.59
CA THR A 130 -5.49 17.88 -5.55
C THR A 130 -4.11 18.54 -5.56
N SER A 131 -3.76 19.21 -6.67
CA SER A 131 -2.43 19.80 -6.90
C SER A 131 -1.92 20.58 -5.68
N ASP A 132 -0.65 20.36 -5.34
CA ASP A 132 0.13 20.95 -4.24
C ASP A 132 0.00 20.28 -2.85
N GLU A 133 -0.80 19.23 -2.71
CA GLU A 133 -0.83 18.45 -1.48
C GLU A 133 0.34 17.45 -1.39
N LYS A 134 0.90 17.32 -0.18
CA LYS A 134 1.79 16.19 0.13
C LYS A 134 1.02 14.88 -0.07
N PRO A 135 1.68 13.81 -0.53
CA PRO A 135 1.02 12.52 -0.62
C PRO A 135 0.40 12.11 0.72
N GLN A 136 -0.56 11.22 0.67
CA GLN A 136 -1.19 10.62 1.84
C GLN A 136 -1.24 9.11 1.65
N PHE A 137 -1.11 8.36 2.75
CA PHE A 137 -1.21 6.90 2.69
C PHE A 137 -2.65 6.42 2.80
N TYR A 138 -3.04 5.52 1.90
CA TYR A 138 -4.36 4.89 1.88
C TYR A 138 -4.19 3.37 1.87
N GLU A 139 -4.92 2.67 2.73
CA GLU A 139 -5.02 1.21 2.66
C GLU A 139 -5.84 0.81 1.44
N ILE A 140 -5.38 -0.19 0.70
CA ILE A 140 -6.09 -0.77 -0.44
C ILE A 140 -7.03 -1.86 0.09
N LEU A 141 -8.34 -1.62 0.02
CA LEU A 141 -9.36 -2.61 0.40
C LEU A 141 -9.75 -3.53 -0.75
N LEU A 142 -9.73 -3.00 -1.98
CA LEU A 142 -10.05 -3.74 -3.20
C LEU A 142 -9.28 -3.14 -4.37
N GLU A 143 -8.70 -4.00 -5.19
CA GLU A 143 -8.04 -3.65 -6.44
C GLU A 143 -8.76 -4.33 -7.60
N GLY A 144 -9.30 -3.54 -8.52
CA GLY A 144 -9.77 -3.98 -9.83
C GLY A 144 -8.97 -3.29 -10.94
N ASN A 145 -9.23 -3.66 -12.21
CA ASN A 145 -8.39 -3.25 -13.34
C ASN A 145 -8.01 -1.77 -13.37
N ASP A 146 -8.96 -0.85 -13.18
CA ASP A 146 -8.73 0.61 -13.21
C ASP A 146 -9.30 1.32 -11.97
N ILE A 147 -9.68 0.55 -10.94
CA ILE A 147 -10.40 1.06 -9.78
C ILE A 147 -9.77 0.52 -8.50
N LEU A 148 -9.35 1.43 -7.63
CA LEU A 148 -8.93 1.11 -6.27
C LEU A 148 -9.97 1.59 -5.27
N LEU A 149 -10.45 0.71 -4.39
CA LEU A 149 -11.17 1.09 -3.19
C LEU A 149 -10.16 1.30 -2.07
N LEU A 150 -10.18 2.49 -1.49
CA LEU A 150 -9.16 2.98 -0.58
C LEU A 150 -9.77 3.37 0.76
N LYS A 151 -9.02 3.14 1.84
CA LYS A 151 -9.37 3.55 3.19
C LYS A 151 -8.28 4.42 3.79
N LYS A 152 -8.67 5.59 4.28
CA LYS A 152 -7.80 6.48 5.06
C LYS A 152 -8.11 6.29 6.54
N HIS A 153 -7.15 5.71 7.26
CA HIS A 153 -7.23 5.56 8.71
C HIS A 153 -7.15 6.93 9.40
N ARG A 154 -7.88 7.06 10.51
CA ARG A 154 -7.89 8.27 11.33
C ARG A 154 -7.82 7.88 12.80
N LYS A 155 -7.03 8.65 13.56
CA LYS A 155 -7.01 8.59 15.02
C LYS A 155 -7.20 10.00 15.57
N LYS A 156 -7.88 10.09 16.70
CA LYS A 156 -8.03 11.32 17.47
C LYS A 156 -7.15 11.28 18.71
N ILE A 157 -6.56 12.42 19.03
CA ILE A 157 -5.71 12.59 20.21
C ILE A 157 -6.48 13.32 21.30
N LYS A 158 -6.33 12.85 22.54
CA LYS A 158 -6.76 13.58 23.74
C LYS A 158 -5.55 13.87 24.60
N LYS A 159 -5.34 15.17 24.88
CA LYS A 159 -4.32 15.63 25.80
C LYS A 159 -4.89 15.63 27.22
N HIS A 160 -4.12 15.05 28.15
CA HIS A 160 -4.42 15.05 29.56
C HIS A 160 -3.33 15.78 30.33
N LEU A 161 -3.75 16.58 31.31
CA LEU A 161 -2.86 17.29 32.20
C LEU A 161 -2.96 16.64 33.57
N ASP A 162 -1.88 16.03 34.02
CA ASP A 162 -1.71 15.59 35.40
C ASP A 162 -0.88 16.62 36.17
N GLN A 163 -0.87 16.53 37.50
CA GLN A 163 -0.25 17.51 38.39
C GLN A 163 1.22 17.79 38.04
N ASN A 164 1.93 16.79 37.49
CA ASN A 164 3.38 16.87 37.23
C ASN A 164 3.78 16.65 35.76
N PHE A 165 2.87 16.22 34.87
CA PHE A 165 3.21 16.05 33.45
C PHE A 165 1.99 15.99 32.52
N THR A 166 2.25 16.23 31.23
CA THR A 166 1.29 16.05 30.14
C THR A 166 1.42 14.65 29.54
N TYR A 167 0.30 13.99 29.30
CA TYR A 167 0.26 12.74 28.53
C TYR A 167 -0.87 12.76 27.49
N PHE A 168 -0.81 11.82 26.55
CA PHE A 168 -1.73 11.72 25.43
C PHE A 168 -2.38 10.34 25.36
N GLU A 169 -3.60 10.31 24.84
CA GLU A 169 -4.39 9.10 24.59
C GLU A 169 -4.89 9.16 23.14
N PHE A 170 -4.63 8.10 22.36
CA PHE A 170 -5.01 8.03 20.95
C PHE A 170 -6.12 7.02 20.72
N LYS A 171 -7.26 7.45 20.18
CA LYS A 171 -8.38 6.56 19.87
C LYS A 171 -8.62 6.47 18.38
N GLU A 172 -9.12 5.32 17.94
CA GLU A 172 -9.67 5.20 16.60
C GLU A 172 -10.74 6.28 16.38
N ASP A 173 -10.67 6.88 15.20
CA ASP A 173 -11.69 7.79 14.70
C ASP A 173 -12.35 7.21 13.45
N THR A 174 -13.41 7.85 12.98
CA THR A 174 -14.12 7.38 11.79
C THR A 174 -13.18 7.45 10.58
N PRO A 175 -12.88 6.32 9.91
CA PRO A 175 -12.04 6.35 8.72
C PRO A 175 -12.80 6.99 7.55
N GLU A 176 -12.04 7.55 6.61
CA GLU A 176 -12.57 8.07 5.36
C GLU A 176 -12.34 7.04 4.25
N TYR A 177 -13.23 7.01 3.26
CA TYR A 177 -13.13 6.06 2.15
C TYR A 177 -13.03 6.82 0.83
N PHE A 178 -12.22 6.29 -0.06
CA PHE A 178 -11.92 6.91 -1.34
C PHE A 178 -11.99 5.87 -2.46
N VAL A 179 -12.21 6.35 -3.68
CA VAL A 179 -12.07 5.56 -4.89
C VAL A 179 -11.07 6.26 -5.77
N SER A 180 -10.04 5.53 -6.21
CA SER A 180 -9.10 6.05 -7.20
C SER A 180 -9.41 5.45 -8.56
N ILE A 181 -9.62 6.33 -9.55
CA ILE A 181 -9.73 5.98 -10.97
C ILE A 181 -8.63 6.77 -11.69
N ASN A 182 -7.72 6.09 -12.37
CA ASN A 182 -6.54 6.69 -13.02
C ASN A 182 -5.64 7.50 -12.05
N GLY A 183 -5.52 7.07 -10.80
CA GLY A 183 -4.60 7.65 -9.83
C GLY A 183 -5.11 8.87 -9.06
N ASN A 184 -6.32 9.37 -9.35
CA ASN A 184 -6.93 10.48 -8.61
C ASN A 184 -7.93 9.95 -7.57
N PRO A 185 -7.65 10.05 -6.26
CA PRO A 185 -8.59 9.63 -5.23
C PRO A 185 -9.75 10.63 -5.08
N GLU A 186 -10.99 10.17 -5.27
CA GLU A 186 -12.23 10.89 -4.95
C GLU A 186 -12.88 10.29 -3.69
N GLU A 187 -13.26 11.14 -2.73
CA GLU A 187 -13.89 10.70 -1.48
C GLU A 187 -15.30 10.12 -1.72
N ILE A 188 -15.63 9.04 -1.01
CA ILE A 188 -16.95 8.40 -1.02
C ILE A 188 -17.64 8.47 0.34
N ASP A 189 -18.15 9.65 0.67
CA ASP A 189 -18.82 9.96 1.95
C ASP A 189 -20.28 9.44 2.03
N SER A 190 -20.88 9.12 0.88
CA SER A 190 -22.32 8.96 0.76
C SER A 190 -22.72 8.04 -0.39
N GLN A 191 -23.92 7.48 -0.31
CA GLN A 191 -24.48 6.71 -1.44
C GLN A 191 -24.54 7.56 -2.74
N ARG A 192 -24.72 8.88 -2.61
CA ARG A 192 -24.75 9.80 -3.75
C ARG A 192 -23.40 9.87 -4.45
N SER A 193 -22.29 9.97 -3.69
CA SER A 193 -20.94 9.96 -4.25
C SER A 193 -20.69 8.70 -5.09
N VAL A 194 -21.06 7.53 -4.58
CA VAL A 194 -20.90 6.26 -5.32
C VAL A 194 -21.75 6.22 -6.60
N ARG A 195 -22.99 6.70 -6.56
CA ARG A 195 -23.83 6.78 -7.78
C ARG A 195 -23.25 7.73 -8.83
N LYS A 196 -22.63 8.84 -8.40
CA LYS A 196 -21.95 9.77 -9.32
C LYS A 196 -20.77 9.10 -10.03
N LEU A 197 -20.04 8.23 -9.35
CA LEU A 197 -18.94 7.44 -9.94
C LEU A 197 -19.44 6.36 -10.92
N PHE A 198 -20.63 5.81 -10.68
CA PHE A 198 -21.22 4.75 -11.51
C PHE A 198 -22.66 5.08 -11.95
N PRO A 199 -22.84 6.08 -12.84
CA PRO A 199 -24.18 6.56 -13.23
C PRO A 199 -25.02 5.50 -13.93
N ASN A 200 -24.40 4.51 -14.57
CA ASN A 200 -25.10 3.43 -15.25
C ASN A 200 -25.57 2.30 -14.30
N LYS A 201 -25.27 2.41 -12.98
CA LYS A 201 -25.54 1.36 -11.98
C LYS A 201 -26.33 1.87 -10.77
N GLU A 202 -27.07 2.97 -10.93
CA GLU A 202 -27.79 3.60 -9.82
C GLU A 202 -28.78 2.65 -9.11
N GLU A 203 -29.52 1.85 -9.87
CA GLU A 203 -30.48 0.90 -9.30
C GLU A 203 -29.78 -0.22 -8.51
N GLN A 204 -28.71 -0.80 -9.07
CA GLN A 204 -27.89 -1.80 -8.38
C GLN A 204 -27.35 -1.25 -7.06
N ILE A 205 -26.81 -0.03 -7.07
CA ILE A 205 -26.30 0.66 -5.88
C ILE A 205 -27.45 0.90 -4.89
N GLN A 206 -28.61 1.37 -5.35
CA GLN A 206 -29.75 1.62 -4.47
C GLN A 206 -30.22 0.36 -3.77
N ASN A 207 -30.37 -0.73 -4.50
CA ASN A 207 -30.79 -2.01 -3.96
C ASN A 207 -29.75 -2.56 -2.99
N PHE A 208 -28.45 -2.46 -3.30
CA PHE A 208 -27.39 -2.93 -2.42
C PHE A 208 -27.39 -2.20 -1.07
N TYR A 209 -27.49 -0.87 -1.06
CA TYR A 209 -27.55 -0.07 0.17
C TYR A 209 -28.78 -0.39 1.02
N ARG A 210 -29.94 -0.64 0.39
CA ARG A 210 -31.19 -1.00 1.10
C ARG A 210 -31.08 -2.37 1.76
N SER A 211 -30.62 -3.37 1.01
CA SER A 211 -30.55 -4.76 1.48
C SER A 211 -29.44 -5.01 2.50
N ASN A 212 -28.38 -4.19 2.53
CA ASN A 212 -27.20 -4.42 3.37
C ASN A 212 -26.97 -3.31 4.42
N SER A 213 -28.03 -2.61 4.87
CA SER A 213 -27.93 -1.49 5.82
C SER A 213 -27.31 -1.86 7.17
N SER A 214 -27.59 -3.06 7.70
CA SER A 214 -26.94 -3.56 8.93
C SER A 214 -25.44 -3.78 8.73
N LEU A 215 -25.04 -4.41 7.61
CA LEU A 215 -23.64 -4.64 7.29
C LEU A 215 -22.87 -3.33 7.15
N LYS A 216 -23.47 -2.30 6.52
CA LYS A 216 -22.88 -0.96 6.43
C LYS A 216 -22.54 -0.37 7.80
N ARG A 217 -23.36 -0.63 8.82
CA ARG A 217 -23.15 -0.10 10.18
C ARG A 217 -22.14 -0.92 10.98
N GLU A 218 -22.18 -2.24 10.84
CA GLU A 218 -21.37 -3.16 11.63
C GLU A 218 -19.96 -3.34 11.07
N ASN A 219 -19.83 -3.39 9.73
CA ASN A 219 -18.56 -3.56 9.04
C ASN A 219 -18.56 -2.77 7.72
N PRO A 220 -18.28 -1.46 7.78
CA PRO A 220 -18.25 -0.59 6.62
C PRO A 220 -17.21 -1.05 5.56
N ASP A 221 -16.03 -1.53 5.98
CA ASP A 221 -14.99 -2.05 5.08
C ASP A 221 -15.55 -3.19 4.21
N LYS A 222 -16.18 -4.19 4.83
CA LYS A 222 -16.77 -5.33 4.14
C LYS A 222 -17.96 -4.91 3.27
N PHE A 223 -18.80 -3.99 3.76
CA PHE A 223 -19.91 -3.45 2.98
C PHE A 223 -19.43 -2.81 1.68
N LEU A 224 -18.44 -1.92 1.76
CA LEU A 224 -17.89 -1.22 0.59
C LEU A 224 -17.16 -2.18 -0.34
N THR A 225 -16.36 -3.10 0.22
CA THR A 225 -15.66 -4.11 -0.58
C THR A 225 -16.63 -4.95 -1.41
N LEU A 226 -17.71 -5.46 -0.82
CA LEU A 226 -18.72 -6.26 -1.53
C LEU A 226 -19.49 -5.42 -2.56
N LEU A 227 -19.82 -4.17 -2.22
CA LEU A 227 -20.47 -3.24 -3.16
C LEU A 227 -19.60 -3.04 -4.39
N PHE A 228 -18.34 -2.62 -4.21
CA PHE A 228 -17.43 -2.34 -5.31
C PHE A 228 -17.07 -3.60 -6.11
N GLN A 229 -16.93 -4.75 -5.45
CA GLN A 229 -16.75 -6.02 -6.14
C GLN A 229 -17.93 -6.32 -7.07
N SER A 230 -19.17 -6.11 -6.62
CA SER A 230 -20.36 -6.30 -7.47
C SER A 230 -20.45 -5.28 -8.62
N LEU A 231 -19.89 -4.08 -8.45
CA LEU A 231 -19.86 -3.04 -9.48
C LEU A 231 -18.75 -3.30 -10.51
N ILE A 232 -17.61 -3.89 -10.12
CA ILE A 232 -16.51 -4.18 -11.04
C ILE A 232 -16.85 -5.40 -11.91
N LEU A 233 -17.38 -6.48 -11.31
CA LEU A 233 -17.73 -7.71 -12.03
C LEU A 233 -18.75 -7.47 -13.15
N SER A 234 -19.77 -6.65 -12.90
CA SER A 234 -20.74 -6.30 -13.94
C SER A 234 -20.19 -5.36 -15.02
N THR A 235 -19.01 -4.75 -14.83
CA THR A 235 -18.33 -3.98 -15.89
C THR A 235 -17.48 -4.88 -16.78
N SER A 236 -16.82 -5.90 -16.22
CA SER A 236 -16.01 -6.84 -17.01
C SER A 236 -16.85 -7.68 -17.98
N GLU A 237 -18.11 -7.98 -17.63
CA GLU A 237 -19.04 -8.71 -18.50
C GLU A 237 -19.52 -7.89 -19.72
N LEU A 238 -19.45 -6.56 -19.66
CA LEU A 238 -19.86 -5.67 -20.75
C LEU A 238 -18.75 -5.44 -21.79
N ASN A 239 -17.49 -5.66 -21.43
CA ASN A 239 -16.34 -5.47 -22.33
C ASN A 239 -15.96 -6.74 -23.12
N LEU A 240 -16.71 -7.83 -22.95
CA LEU A 240 -16.50 -9.13 -23.61
C LEU A 240 -17.56 -9.45 -24.68
N ASN A 241 -18.47 -8.51 -24.98
CA ASN A 241 -19.46 -8.60 -26.05
C ASN A 241 -19.27 -7.45 -27.06
#